data_AF-A0A2M8FRS2-F1
#
_entry.id   AF-A0A2M8FRS2-F1
#
_cell.length_a   1.000
_cell.length_b   1.000
_cell.length_c   1.000
_cell.angle_alpha   90.00
_cell.angle_beta   90.00
_cell.angle_gamma   90.00
#
_symmetry.space_group_name_H-M   'P 1'
#
loop_
_entity.id
_entity.type
_entity.pdbx_description
1 polymer ?
#
loop_
_entity_poly.entity_id
_entity_poly.type
_entity_poly.pdbx_seq_one_letter_code
_entity_poly.pdbx_strand_id
1 'polypeptide(L)'
;AQWKLDVNGTVKNEDTKKRFEGVTITIKRNGTVWKTITSPSTGEFTLELPPDAIYLVEFSKPGFTTKKVEFSTKNVPPDDAKYGFEFPMEMNLFEEVEGLDVSILNQPIAKIAFNPSTGYMDYDPSYTKSIQKELEKLKKEQEEKRKQQEAERKEKAKEYATIIASADKLFSAKSW
;
A
#
# COMPACT_ATOMS: atom_id res chain seq x y z
N ALA A 1 -22.02 -20.94 -14.21
CA ALA A 1 -21.59 -20.30 -12.96
C ALA A 1 -21.59 -18.80 -13.16
N GLN A 2 -21.93 -18.00 -12.15
CA GLN A 2 -21.72 -16.56 -12.20
C GLN A 2 -20.20 -16.32 -12.22
N TRP A 3 -19.70 -15.54 -13.18
CA TRP A 3 -18.26 -15.29 -13.32
C TRP A 3 -17.69 -14.54 -12.12
N LYS A 4 -16.38 -14.48 -11.99
CA LYS A 4 -15.69 -13.69 -10.94
C LYS A 4 -14.43 -13.03 -11.48
N LEU A 5 -14.02 -11.95 -10.83
CA LEU A 5 -12.70 -11.37 -10.96
C LEU A 5 -11.83 -11.86 -9.80
N ASP A 6 -10.82 -12.65 -10.11
CA ASP A 6 -9.82 -13.15 -9.16
C ASP A 6 -8.63 -12.17 -9.11
N VAL A 7 -8.58 -11.37 -8.05
CA VAL A 7 -7.45 -10.46 -7.80
C VAL A 7 -6.40 -11.22 -7.00
N ASN A 8 -5.31 -11.56 -7.66
CA ASN A 8 -4.19 -12.28 -7.06
C ASN A 8 -3.06 -11.30 -6.80
N GLY A 9 -2.68 -11.13 -5.53
CA GLY A 9 -1.71 -10.10 -5.22
C GLY A 9 -0.82 -10.40 -4.03
N THR A 10 0.14 -9.51 -3.86
CA THR A 10 1.05 -9.57 -2.71
C THR A 10 1.17 -8.21 -2.06
N VAL A 11 1.29 -8.20 -0.73
CA VAL A 11 1.59 -7.01 0.05
C VAL A 11 3.06 -7.05 0.46
N LYS A 12 3.74 -5.92 0.29
CA LYS A 12 5.14 -5.72 0.65
C LYS A 12 5.31 -4.47 1.49
N ASN A 13 6.30 -4.50 2.36
CA ASN A 13 6.79 -3.33 3.06
C ASN A 13 7.69 -2.56 2.07
N GLU A 14 7.37 -1.29 1.84
CA GLU A 14 7.99 -0.49 0.79
C GLU A 14 9.48 -0.22 1.07
N ASP A 15 9.89 -0.12 2.34
CA ASP A 15 11.26 0.19 2.72
C ASP A 15 12.16 -1.04 2.62
N THR A 16 11.71 -2.17 3.16
CA THR A 16 12.48 -3.42 3.16
C THR A 16 12.35 -4.23 1.88
N LYS A 17 11.34 -3.92 1.04
CA LYS A 17 10.92 -4.69 -0.14
C LYS A 17 10.51 -6.15 0.16
N LYS A 18 10.35 -6.50 1.44
CA LYS A 18 9.97 -7.85 1.87
C LYS A 18 8.46 -8.03 1.91
N ARG A 19 8.02 -9.30 1.89
CA ARG A 19 6.62 -9.69 2.12
C ARG A 19 6.12 -9.11 3.43
N PHE A 20 4.87 -8.69 3.45
CA PHE A 20 4.32 -7.97 4.59
C PHE A 20 3.14 -8.73 5.22
N GLU A 21 3.44 -9.37 6.35
CA GLU A 21 2.47 -10.08 7.17
C GLU A 21 1.61 -9.13 8.00
N GLY A 22 0.39 -9.55 8.33
CA GLY A 22 -0.45 -8.87 9.31
C GLY A 22 -0.98 -7.54 8.80
N VAL A 23 -1.12 -7.38 7.49
CA VAL A 23 -1.82 -6.25 6.87
C VAL A 23 -3.29 -6.59 6.81
N THR A 24 -4.14 -5.72 7.34
CA THR A 24 -5.59 -5.86 7.27
C THR A 24 -6.08 -5.37 5.91
N ILE A 25 -6.72 -6.27 5.16
CA ILE A 25 -7.30 -6.01 3.84
C ILE A 25 -8.82 -6.02 4.01
N THR A 26 -9.43 -4.83 3.96
CA THR A 26 -10.88 -4.64 4.07
C THR A 26 -11.48 -4.42 2.70
N ILE A 27 -12.46 -5.24 2.33
CA ILE A 27 -13.16 -5.18 1.05
C ILE A 27 -14.56 -4.63 1.31
N LYS A 28 -14.85 -3.45 0.77
CA LYS A 28 -16.20 -2.87 0.76
C LYS A 28 -16.86 -3.16 -0.58
N ARG A 29 -18.06 -3.74 -0.59
CA ARG A 29 -18.89 -3.96 -1.78
C ARG A 29 -20.02 -2.94 -1.77
N ASN A 30 -20.09 -2.10 -2.81
CA ASN A 30 -21.08 -1.03 -2.93
C ASN A 30 -21.15 -0.12 -1.69
N GLY A 31 -19.98 0.18 -1.10
CA GLY A 31 -19.85 1.05 0.08
C GLY A 31 -19.93 0.36 1.45
N THR A 32 -20.47 -0.86 1.52
CA THR A 32 -20.57 -1.62 2.78
C THR A 32 -19.44 -2.62 2.91
N VAL A 33 -18.87 -2.75 4.11
CA VAL A 33 -17.85 -3.79 4.39
C VAL A 33 -18.45 -5.17 4.10
N TRP A 34 -17.81 -5.91 3.20
CA TRP A 34 -18.25 -7.23 2.76
C TRP A 34 -17.36 -8.33 3.33
N LYS A 35 -16.03 -8.11 3.34
CA LYS A 35 -15.07 -9.09 3.84
C LYS A 35 -13.85 -8.36 4.40
N THR A 36 -13.22 -8.96 5.41
CA THR A 36 -11.92 -8.54 5.90
C THR A 36 -11.03 -9.78 5.99
N ILE A 37 -9.81 -9.66 5.50
CA ILE A 37 -8.77 -10.70 5.61
C ILE A 37 -7.48 -10.06 6.15
N THR A 38 -6.57 -10.91 6.59
CA THR A 38 -5.25 -10.47 7.05
C THR A 38 -4.18 -11.19 6.22
N SER A 39 -3.17 -10.46 5.76
CA SER A 39 -2.09 -11.07 4.99
C SER A 39 -1.28 -12.07 5.84
N PRO A 40 -0.97 -13.27 5.32
CA PRO A 40 -0.09 -14.23 5.97
C PRO A 40 1.39 -13.81 5.84
N SER A 41 2.30 -14.61 6.40
CA SER A 41 3.76 -14.39 6.30
C SER A 41 4.29 -14.34 4.86
N THR A 42 3.63 -15.02 3.92
CA THR A 42 3.95 -14.94 2.49
C THR A 42 3.56 -13.60 1.86
N GLY A 43 2.73 -12.80 2.54
CA GLY A 43 2.18 -11.54 2.04
C GLY A 43 1.17 -11.71 0.90
N GLU A 44 0.86 -12.93 0.49
CA GLU A 44 -0.05 -13.23 -0.62
C GLU A 44 -1.52 -13.10 -0.20
N PHE A 45 -2.35 -12.64 -1.13
CA PHE A 45 -3.79 -12.60 -0.96
C PHE A 45 -4.50 -12.90 -2.29
N THR A 46 -5.69 -13.47 -2.18
CA THR A 46 -6.62 -13.66 -3.30
C THR A 46 -7.97 -13.09 -2.92
N LEU A 47 -8.52 -12.24 -3.78
CA LEU A 47 -9.88 -11.71 -3.65
C LEU A 47 -10.71 -12.24 -4.81
N GLU A 48 -11.80 -12.93 -4.50
CA GLU A 48 -12.78 -13.35 -5.48
C GLU A 48 -13.90 -12.31 -5.49
N LEU A 49 -13.99 -11.50 -6.55
CA LEU A 49 -14.93 -10.39 -6.67
C LEU A 49 -16.09 -10.77 -7.60
N PRO A 50 -17.31 -11.01 -7.08
CA PRO A 50 -18.49 -11.25 -7.90
C PRO A 50 -18.84 -10.05 -8.81
N PRO A 51 -19.62 -10.28 -9.90
CA PRO A 51 -20.06 -9.23 -10.81
C PRO A 51 -20.97 -8.19 -10.16
N ASP A 52 -21.24 -7.15 -10.96
CA ASP A 52 -22.27 -6.15 -10.74
C ASP A 52 -22.09 -5.34 -9.47
N ALA A 53 -20.85 -5.03 -9.11
CA ALA A 53 -20.54 -4.21 -7.95
C ALA A 53 -19.29 -3.34 -8.16
N ILE A 54 -19.20 -2.32 -7.31
CA ILE A 54 -17.96 -1.58 -7.09
C ILE A 54 -17.35 -2.04 -5.77
N TYR A 55 -16.09 -2.47 -5.83
CA TYR A 55 -15.32 -2.88 -4.68
C TYR A 55 -14.27 -1.83 -4.34
N LEU A 56 -14.20 -1.44 -3.08
CA LEU A 56 -13.08 -0.66 -2.54
C LEU A 56 -12.28 -1.56 -1.60
N VAL A 57 -11.05 -1.85 -1.99
CA VAL A 57 -10.10 -2.67 -1.23
C VAL A 57 -9.13 -1.75 -0.51
N GLU A 58 -9.15 -1.79 0.82
CA GLU A 58 -8.36 -0.96 1.70
C GLU A 58 -7.31 -1.81 2.43
N PHE A 59 -6.04 -1.43 2.31
CA PHE A 59 -4.90 -2.09 2.93
C PHE A 59 -4.38 -1.21 4.06
N SER A 60 -4.38 -1.72 5.28
CA SER A 60 -4.00 -0.96 6.47
C SER A 60 -3.16 -1.80 7.44
N LYS A 61 -2.24 -1.14 8.12
CA LYS A 61 -1.46 -1.70 9.23
C LYS A 61 -1.04 -0.57 10.17
N PRO A 62 -1.13 -0.74 11.50
CA PRO A 62 -0.68 0.30 12.44
C PRO A 62 0.76 0.74 12.20
N GLY A 63 1.00 2.05 12.15
CA GLY A 63 2.31 2.67 11.84
C GLY A 63 2.65 2.74 10.36
N PHE A 64 1.73 2.34 9.47
CA PHE A 64 1.91 2.38 8.01
C PHE A 64 0.76 3.10 7.35
N THR A 65 1.02 3.69 6.18
CA THR A 65 -0.02 4.34 5.39
C THR A 65 -1.12 3.37 4.99
N THR A 66 -2.36 3.84 5.03
CA THR A 66 -3.50 3.13 4.45
C THR A 66 -3.61 3.47 2.96
N LYS A 67 -3.69 2.45 2.09
CA LYS A 67 -3.86 2.62 0.64
C LYS A 67 -5.12 1.91 0.16
N LYS A 68 -5.75 2.47 -0.87
CA LYS A 68 -7.03 1.98 -1.41
C LYS A 68 -6.92 1.68 -2.90
N VAL A 69 -7.59 0.62 -3.36
CA VAL A 69 -7.77 0.32 -4.78
C VAL A 69 -9.23 0.05 -5.05
N GLU A 70 -9.77 0.61 -6.12
CA GLU A 70 -11.16 0.40 -6.51
C GLU A 70 -11.22 -0.53 -7.74
N PHE A 71 -12.09 -1.52 -7.68
CA PHE A 71 -12.39 -2.44 -8.77
C PHE A 71 -13.87 -2.32 -9.14
N SER A 72 -14.18 -2.09 -10.41
CA SER A 72 -15.55 -2.14 -10.93
C SER A 72 -15.75 -3.44 -11.71
N THR A 73 -16.63 -4.31 -11.22
CA THR A 73 -17.07 -5.52 -11.95
C THR A 73 -18.38 -5.28 -12.72
N LYS A 74 -18.71 -4.01 -12.97
CA LYS A 74 -19.90 -3.59 -13.73
C LYS A 74 -19.59 -3.48 -15.22
N ASN A 75 -20.65 -3.55 -16.03
CA ASN A 75 -20.61 -3.31 -17.48
C ASN A 75 -19.69 -4.27 -18.24
N VAL A 76 -19.54 -5.50 -17.74
CA VAL A 76 -18.83 -6.56 -18.46
C VAL A 76 -19.81 -7.30 -19.37
N PRO A 77 -19.57 -7.35 -20.69
CA PRO A 77 -20.43 -8.11 -21.59
C PRO A 77 -20.44 -9.60 -21.23
N PRO A 78 -21.60 -10.28 -21.28
CA PRO A 78 -21.68 -11.71 -20.96
C PRO A 78 -20.75 -12.60 -21.79
N ASP A 79 -20.49 -12.21 -23.04
CA ASP A 79 -19.60 -12.96 -23.94
C ASP A 79 -18.14 -12.90 -23.51
N ASP A 80 -17.69 -11.78 -22.95
CA ASP A 80 -16.34 -11.60 -22.41
C ASP A 80 -16.20 -12.23 -21.02
N ALA A 81 -17.28 -12.27 -20.26
CA ALA A 81 -17.29 -12.75 -18.89
C ALA A 81 -17.28 -14.29 -18.74
N LYS A 82 -17.34 -15.04 -19.85
CA LYS A 82 -17.52 -16.52 -19.87
C LYS A 82 -16.57 -17.27 -18.94
N TYR A 83 -15.32 -16.81 -18.83
CA TYR A 83 -14.27 -17.46 -18.05
C TYR A 83 -13.87 -16.67 -16.80
N GLY A 84 -14.51 -15.53 -16.54
CA GLY A 84 -14.06 -14.59 -15.52
C GLY A 84 -12.76 -13.90 -15.91
N PHE A 85 -12.13 -13.28 -14.92
CA PHE A 85 -10.90 -12.49 -15.10
C PHE A 85 -9.93 -12.76 -13.98
N GLU A 86 -8.65 -12.64 -14.29
CA GLU A 86 -7.58 -12.59 -13.29
C GLU A 86 -6.91 -11.22 -13.35
N PHE A 87 -6.56 -10.68 -12.19
CA PHE A 87 -5.85 -9.41 -12.11
C PHE A 87 -4.68 -9.52 -11.12
N PRO A 88 -3.43 -9.58 -11.62
CA PRO A 88 -2.26 -9.59 -10.76
C PRO A 88 -2.00 -8.19 -10.17
N MET A 89 -1.65 -8.11 -8.90
CA MET A 89 -1.23 -6.83 -8.31
C MET A 89 -0.18 -6.93 -7.21
N GLU A 90 0.54 -5.83 -7.00
CA GLU A 90 1.44 -5.66 -5.87
C GLU A 90 1.06 -4.39 -5.09
N MET A 91 0.83 -4.55 -3.79
CA MET A 91 0.58 -3.45 -2.88
C MET A 91 1.82 -3.19 -2.01
N ASN A 92 2.32 -1.96 -2.03
CA ASN A 92 3.45 -1.54 -1.21
C ASN A 92 2.96 -0.53 -0.17
N LEU A 93 3.17 -0.83 1.12
CA LEU A 93 2.86 0.08 2.22
C LEU A 93 4.17 0.62 2.82
N PHE A 94 4.22 1.91 3.09
CA PHE A 94 5.36 2.57 3.73
C PHE A 94 4.97 3.07 5.12
N GLU A 95 5.98 3.25 5.98
CA GLU A 95 5.79 3.75 7.35
C GLU A 95 5.22 5.17 7.33
N GLU A 96 4.37 5.49 8.30
CA GLU A 96 3.90 6.86 8.46
C GLU A 96 5.08 7.78 8.79
N VAL A 97 5.24 8.84 7.99
CA VAL A 97 6.33 9.82 8.16
C VAL A 97 5.75 11.09 8.77
N GLU A 98 6.31 11.53 9.89
CA GLU A 98 5.84 12.75 10.57
C GLU A 98 5.85 13.97 9.64
N GLY A 99 4.72 14.69 9.62
CA GLY A 99 4.50 15.87 8.79
C GLY A 99 4.47 15.62 7.29
N LEU A 100 4.39 14.37 6.81
CA LEU A 100 4.16 14.07 5.39
C LEU A 100 2.65 14.12 5.10
N ASP A 101 2.25 14.90 4.09
CA ASP A 101 0.85 14.96 3.67
C ASP A 101 0.49 13.73 2.82
N VAL A 102 -0.23 12.80 3.44
CA VAL A 102 -0.71 11.56 2.80
C VAL A 102 -2.17 11.66 2.35
N SER A 103 -2.77 12.84 2.32
CA SER A 103 -4.21 13.03 2.03
C SER A 103 -4.66 12.45 0.70
N ILE A 104 -3.79 12.38 -0.31
CA ILE A 104 -4.05 11.72 -1.60
C ILE A 104 -4.41 10.23 -1.44
N LEU A 105 -3.87 9.54 -0.43
CA LEU A 105 -4.13 8.12 -0.16
C LEU A 105 -5.53 7.86 0.43
N ASN A 106 -6.28 8.92 0.79
CA ASN A 106 -7.69 8.79 1.16
C ASN A 106 -8.55 8.39 -0.04
N GLN A 107 -8.08 8.68 -1.25
CA GLN A 107 -8.68 8.27 -2.51
C GLN A 107 -8.06 6.94 -2.99
N PRO A 108 -8.72 6.19 -3.89
CA PRO A 108 -8.09 5.04 -4.54
C PRO A 108 -6.80 5.46 -5.25
N ILE A 109 -5.70 4.75 -5.03
CA ILE A 109 -4.44 4.97 -5.77
C ILE A 109 -4.48 4.34 -7.18
N ALA A 110 -5.50 3.53 -7.45
CA ALA A 110 -5.79 2.95 -8.74
C ALA A 110 -7.29 2.63 -8.83
N LYS A 111 -7.82 2.73 -10.05
CA LYS A 111 -9.15 2.26 -10.43
C LYS A 111 -9.00 1.26 -11.56
N ILE A 112 -9.63 0.11 -11.41
CA ILE A 112 -9.60 -0.99 -12.37
C ILE A 112 -11.03 -1.28 -12.82
N ALA A 113 -11.25 -1.35 -14.13
CA ALA A 113 -12.54 -1.61 -14.73
C ALA A 113 -12.37 -2.43 -16.02
N PHE A 114 -13.46 -2.97 -16.54
CA PHE A 114 -13.44 -3.65 -17.83
C PHE A 114 -13.12 -2.66 -18.96
N ASN A 115 -12.14 -3.00 -19.78
CA ASN A 115 -11.76 -2.23 -20.96
C ASN A 115 -12.34 -2.93 -22.21
N PRO A 116 -13.38 -2.38 -22.85
CA PRO A 116 -14.01 -3.02 -24.01
C PRO A 116 -13.09 -3.08 -25.23
N SER A 117 -12.03 -2.28 -25.29
CA SER A 117 -11.05 -2.33 -26.38
C SER A 117 -10.13 -3.54 -26.29
N THR A 118 -9.90 -4.06 -25.08
CA THR A 118 -9.00 -5.20 -24.86
C THR A 118 -9.75 -6.47 -24.46
N GLY A 119 -10.97 -6.36 -23.95
CA GLY A 119 -11.74 -7.48 -23.41
C GLY A 119 -11.27 -7.94 -22.03
N TYR A 120 -10.44 -7.14 -21.33
CA TYR A 120 -9.88 -7.49 -20.01
C TYR A 120 -10.13 -6.39 -18.98
N MET A 121 -9.92 -6.73 -17.70
CA MET A 121 -9.83 -5.75 -16.63
C MET A 121 -8.53 -4.96 -16.74
N ASP A 122 -8.61 -3.64 -16.72
CA ASP A 122 -7.46 -2.75 -16.90
C ASP A 122 -7.59 -1.49 -16.05
N TYR A 123 -6.48 -0.78 -15.87
CA TYR A 123 -6.46 0.51 -15.18
C TYR A 123 -7.27 1.55 -15.96
N ASP A 124 -8.02 2.38 -15.24
CA ASP A 124 -8.66 3.56 -15.83
C ASP A 124 -7.57 4.59 -16.21
N PRO A 125 -7.36 4.86 -17.51
CA PRO A 125 -6.29 5.76 -17.94
C PRO A 125 -6.55 7.23 -17.56
N SER A 126 -7.82 7.64 -17.51
CA SER A 126 -8.21 9.00 -17.15
C SER A 126 -7.98 9.23 -15.65
N TYR A 127 -8.39 8.26 -14.83
CA TYR A 127 -8.16 8.31 -13.40
C TYR A 127 -6.66 8.26 -13.07
N THR A 128 -5.92 7.34 -13.70
CA THR A 128 -4.46 7.24 -13.52
C THR A 128 -3.79 8.58 -13.77
N LYS A 129 -4.10 9.25 -14.89
CA LYS A 129 -3.58 10.59 -15.21
C LYS A 129 -3.97 11.65 -14.19
N SER A 130 -5.17 11.55 -13.61
CA SER A 130 -5.70 12.54 -12.67
C SER A 130 -5.02 12.55 -11.30
N ILE A 131 -4.43 11.43 -10.88
CA ILE A 131 -3.77 11.28 -9.57
C ILE A 131 -2.26 11.07 -9.67
N GLN A 132 -1.73 10.83 -10.87
CA GLN A 132 -0.32 10.48 -11.09
C GLN A 132 0.61 11.54 -10.51
N LYS A 133 0.31 12.83 -10.75
CA LYS A 133 1.16 13.93 -10.32
C LYS A 133 1.23 14.03 -8.78
N GLU A 134 0.11 13.83 -8.11
CA GLU A 134 0.00 13.85 -6.66
C GLU A 134 0.71 12.64 -6.03
N LEU A 135 0.60 11.46 -6.63
CA LEU A 135 1.33 10.26 -6.19
C LEU A 135 2.84 10.40 -6.40
N GLU A 136 3.28 10.97 -7.52
CA GLU A 136 4.69 11.26 -7.78
C GLU A 136 5.25 12.28 -6.80
N LYS A 137 4.49 13.34 -6.51
CA LYS A 137 4.82 14.35 -5.50
C LYS A 137 4.96 13.71 -4.12
N LEU A 138 3.97 12.91 -3.69
CA LEU A 138 4.01 12.21 -2.41
C LEU A 138 5.25 11.32 -2.31
N LYS A 139 5.53 10.52 -3.35
CA LYS A 139 6.70 9.64 -3.37
C LYS A 139 8.02 10.41 -3.25
N LYS A 140 8.12 11.58 -3.90
CA LYS A 140 9.30 12.44 -3.81
C LYS A 140 9.47 13.02 -2.40
N GLU A 141 8.41 13.58 -1.84
CA GLU A 141 8.44 14.16 -0.47
C GLU A 141 8.73 13.09 0.59
N GLN A 142 8.17 11.89 0.43
CA GLN A 142 8.46 10.74 1.27
C GLN A 142 9.95 10.37 1.21
N GLU A 143 10.53 10.26 0.02
CA GLU A 143 11.96 9.95 -0.15
C GLU A 143 12.86 11.02 0.48
N GLU A 144 12.52 12.30 0.29
CA GLU A 144 13.27 13.42 0.85
C GLU A 144 13.23 13.41 2.38
N LYS A 145 12.04 13.26 2.98
CA LYS A 145 11.90 13.18 4.44
C LYS A 145 12.60 11.96 5.03
N ARG A 146 12.54 10.81 4.35
CA ARG A 146 13.22 9.60 4.82
C ARG A 146 14.74 9.80 4.85
N LYS A 147 15.31 10.44 3.83
CA LYS A 147 16.75 10.79 3.81
C LYS A 147 17.12 11.74 4.94
N GLN A 148 16.27 12.73 5.23
CA GLN A 148 16.48 13.65 6.35
C GLN A 148 16.47 12.91 7.69
N GLN A 149 15.44 12.09 7.95
CA GLN A 149 15.32 11.31 9.18
C GLN A 149 16.48 10.32 9.36
N GLU A 150 16.94 9.68 8.29
CA GLU A 150 18.11 8.79 8.36
C GLU A 150 19.39 9.56 8.70
N ALA A 151 19.60 10.74 8.12
CA ALA A 151 20.73 11.60 8.44
C ALA A 151 20.70 12.06 9.90
N GLU A 152 19.56 12.58 10.36
CA GLU A 152 19.37 12.99 11.76
C GLU A 152 19.57 11.84 12.75
N ARG A 153 19.07 10.64 12.42
CA ARG A 153 19.28 9.44 13.25
C ARG A 153 20.76 9.08 13.35
N LYS A 154 21.50 9.15 12.24
CA LYS A 154 22.95 8.89 12.23
C LYS A 154 23.72 9.95 13.02
N GLU A 155 23.34 11.22 12.94
CA GLU A 155 23.95 12.30 13.72
C GLU A 155 23.69 12.14 15.22
N LYS A 156 22.43 11.95 15.61
CA LYS A 156 22.07 11.68 17.01
C LYS A 156 22.78 10.44 17.55
N ALA A 157 22.90 9.37 16.77
CA ALA A 157 23.64 8.17 17.18
C ALA A 157 25.14 8.46 17.45
N LYS A 158 25.78 9.30 16.62
CA LYS A 158 27.17 9.73 16.86
C LYS A 158 27.26 10.61 18.11
N GLU A 159 26.30 11.50 18.33
CA GLU A 159 26.25 12.35 19.51
C GLU A 159 26.07 11.52 20.79
N TYR A 160 25.11 10.58 20.81
CA TYR A 160 24.93 9.64 21.90
C TYR A 160 26.19 8.80 22.16
N ALA A 161 26.82 8.25 21.12
CA ALA A 161 28.06 7.51 21.28
C ALA A 161 29.19 8.37 21.88
N THR A 162 29.28 9.64 21.48
CA THR A 162 30.25 10.60 22.03
C THR A 162 29.97 10.90 23.49
N ILE A 163 28.71 11.09 23.87
CA ILE A 163 28.28 11.33 25.24
C ILE A 163 28.58 10.10 26.12
N ILE A 164 28.27 8.89 25.65
CA ILE A 164 28.56 7.63 26.36
C ILE A 164 30.06 7.49 26.58
N ALA A 165 30.89 7.65 25.53
CA ALA A 165 32.34 7.56 25.66
C ALA A 165 32.92 8.62 26.62
N SER A 166 32.35 9.83 26.62
CA SER A 166 32.75 10.89 27.55
C SER A 166 32.37 10.57 28.99
N ALA A 167 31.18 10.01 29.21
CA ALA A 167 30.71 9.57 30.52
C ALA A 167 31.56 8.42 31.06
N ASP A 168 31.90 7.42 30.24
CA ASP A 168 32.75 6.29 30.60
C ASP A 168 34.16 6.74 31.01
N LYS A 169 34.72 7.72 30.29
CA LYS A 169 36.03 8.31 30.62
C LYS A 169 36.00 9.06 31.95
N LEU A 170 34.92 9.79 32.25
CA LEU A 170 34.75 10.51 33.52
C LEU A 170 34.51 9.56 34.70
N PHE A 171 33.79 8.46 34.47
CA PHE A 171 33.52 7.44 35.47
C PHE A 171 34.79 6.64 35.83
N SER A 172 35.54 6.19 34.83
CA SER A 172 36.83 5.51 35.04
C SER A 172 37.91 6.39 35.68
N ALA A 173 37.86 7.71 35.46
CA ALA A 173 38.75 8.67 36.13
C ALA A 173 38.36 8.94 37.60
N LYS A 174 37.15 8.55 38.03
CA LYS A 174 36.61 8.75 39.38
C LYS A 174 36.54 7.48 40.23
N SER A 175 37.08 6.34 39.76
CA SER A 175 37.29 5.18 40.63
C SER A 175 38.59 5.34 41.42
N TRP A 176 38.47 5.70 42.71
CA TRP A 176 39.51 5.76 43.74
C TRP A 176 39.19 4.74 44.83
#